data_AF-A0A963ILC5-F1
#
_entry.id   AF-A0A963ILC5-F1
#
_cell.length_a   1.000
_cell.length_b   1.000
_cell.length_c   1.000
_cell.angle_alpha   90.00
_cell.angle_beta   90.00
_cell.angle_gamma   90.00
#
_symmetry.space_group_name_H-M   'P 1'
#
loop_
_entity.id
_entity.type
_entity.pdbx_description
1 polymer ?
#
loop_
_entity_poly.entity_id
_entity_poly.type
_entity_poly.pdbx_seq_one_letter_code
_entity_poly.pdbx_strand_id
1 'polypeptide(L)'
;LFMNIREGNGTFTTAAGGGGTANQGSGIIDTGSVLDQQKWQSALNSGFPWQGTSNRSLQIVFSSPGGVSSYQLFDASTPPPPAAAAPPQAVSDVTPFVAGQAIPLLTKAQPPAAPLTTDFGAQVVIEGTPAAGDRFSIAPGGNKSVFQTMQEVIGLLRSPLDSSAARTAFSGELAGHLRNFDQVQANVSRVQASVGARLQALDGLSNNSAAVDVKYQQSLSDLQDLDYAKAISDFTRQQISLEAAQKSFVTVSGLSLFNYL
;
A
#
# COMPACT_ATOMS: atom_id res chain seq x y z
N LEU A 1 0.27 -9.92 -3.47
CA LEU A 1 1.09 -8.94 -4.19
C LEU A 1 0.41 -8.46 -5.48
N PHE A 2 0.17 -9.36 -6.42
CA PHE A 2 -0.24 -9.02 -7.79
C PHE A 2 -1.74 -8.76 -8.00
N MET A 3 -2.55 -8.97 -6.97
CA MET A 3 -4.02 -8.89 -7.06
C MET A 3 -4.62 -7.59 -6.50
N ASN A 4 -3.88 -6.87 -5.65
CA ASN A 4 -4.38 -5.69 -4.94
C ASN A 4 -3.52 -4.47 -5.27
N ILE A 5 -3.54 -4.07 -6.54
CA ILE A 5 -2.80 -2.91 -7.02
C ILE A 5 -3.81 -1.78 -7.14
N ARG A 6 -3.57 -0.67 -6.44
CA ARG A 6 -4.42 0.52 -6.58
C ARG A 6 -4.42 0.97 -8.04
N GLU A 7 -5.56 1.34 -8.57
CA GLU A 7 -5.65 1.85 -9.93
C GLU A 7 -5.41 3.38 -10.02
N GLY A 8 -5.19 3.86 -11.23
CA GLY A 8 -5.10 5.28 -11.56
C GLY A 8 -3.89 5.93 -10.89
N ASN A 9 -4.10 7.03 -10.17
CA ASN A 9 -3.04 7.70 -9.40
C ASN A 9 -2.84 7.12 -7.99
N GLY A 10 -3.43 5.97 -7.68
CA GLY A 10 -3.39 5.36 -6.35
C GLY A 10 -4.53 5.77 -5.42
N THR A 11 -5.22 6.87 -5.74
CA THR A 11 -6.36 7.41 -4.97
C THR A 11 -7.66 7.39 -5.78
N PHE A 12 -7.60 7.78 -7.06
CA PHE A 12 -8.72 7.76 -7.98
C PHE A 12 -8.29 7.34 -9.40
N THR A 13 -9.27 6.90 -10.17
CA THR A 13 -9.14 6.61 -11.61
C THR A 13 -9.87 7.66 -12.41
N THR A 14 -9.36 7.91 -13.61
CA THR A 14 -10.01 8.73 -14.63
C THR A 14 -10.24 7.88 -15.87
N ALA A 15 -11.33 8.15 -16.58
CA ALA A 15 -11.59 7.50 -17.86
C ALA A 15 -12.35 8.44 -18.80
N ALA A 16 -12.04 8.35 -20.09
CA ALA A 16 -12.84 8.97 -21.14
C ALA A 16 -14.10 8.14 -21.37
N GLY A 17 -15.24 8.82 -21.51
CA GLY A 17 -16.55 8.17 -21.59
C GLY A 17 -17.13 7.86 -20.21
N GLY A 18 -18.41 8.16 -20.05
CA GLY A 18 -19.20 7.77 -18.87
C GLY A 18 -20.69 7.83 -19.23
N GLY A 19 -21.42 6.75 -18.95
CA GLY A 19 -22.83 6.62 -19.37
C GLY A 19 -23.03 6.22 -20.84
N GLY A 20 -22.06 5.51 -21.45
CA GLY A 20 -22.25 4.82 -22.74
C GLY A 20 -22.04 5.66 -24.01
N THR A 21 -21.51 6.88 -23.91
CA THR A 21 -21.16 7.72 -25.07
C THR A 21 -19.65 7.73 -25.29
N ALA A 22 -19.23 7.41 -26.52
CA ALA A 22 -17.83 7.48 -26.92
C ALA A 22 -17.39 8.95 -27.05
N ASN A 23 -16.16 9.23 -26.62
CA ASN A 23 -15.49 10.52 -26.79
C ASN A 23 -15.41 10.88 -28.28
N GLN A 24 -16.13 11.91 -28.71
CA GLN A 24 -16.18 12.34 -30.11
C GLN A 24 -15.05 13.34 -30.43
N GLY A 25 -14.58 14.08 -29.43
CA GLY A 25 -13.47 15.01 -29.56
C GLY A 25 -12.10 14.34 -29.52
N SER A 26 -11.06 15.19 -29.47
CA SER A 26 -9.67 14.79 -29.26
C SER A 26 -9.22 14.90 -27.81
N GLY A 27 -10.17 15.13 -26.89
CA GLY A 27 -9.92 15.32 -25.47
C GLY A 27 -9.33 14.09 -24.80
N ILE A 28 -8.20 14.22 -24.10
CA ILE A 28 -7.61 13.13 -23.30
C ILE A 28 -7.40 13.62 -21.88
N ILE A 29 -7.97 12.91 -20.91
CA ILE A 29 -7.79 13.18 -19.48
C ILE A 29 -6.51 12.51 -18.96
N ASP A 30 -5.77 13.22 -18.12
CA ASP A 30 -4.67 12.65 -17.35
C ASP A 30 -5.19 11.75 -16.21
N THR A 31 -4.31 11.17 -15.39
CA THR A 31 -4.74 10.43 -14.18
C THR A 31 -5.19 11.31 -13.03
N GLY A 32 -5.08 12.62 -13.19
CA GLY A 32 -5.21 13.61 -12.14
C GLY A 32 -4.16 13.53 -11.05
N SER A 33 -4.16 14.55 -10.20
CA SER A 33 -3.32 14.64 -9.02
C SER A 33 -4.17 14.96 -7.78
N VAL A 34 -3.72 14.45 -6.64
CA VAL A 34 -4.29 14.76 -5.33
C VAL A 34 -3.34 15.72 -4.63
N LEU A 35 -3.79 16.96 -4.41
CA LEU A 35 -3.05 17.99 -3.69
C LEU A 35 -3.23 17.83 -2.17
N ASP A 36 -4.41 17.39 -1.75
CA ASP A 36 -4.77 17.18 -0.35
C ASP A 36 -5.57 15.88 -0.19
N GLN A 37 -4.89 14.85 0.32
CA GLN A 37 -5.49 13.53 0.52
C GLN A 37 -6.60 13.54 1.57
N GLN A 38 -6.52 14.42 2.57
CA GLN A 38 -7.50 14.49 3.64
C GLN A 38 -8.82 15.08 3.13
N LYS A 39 -8.73 16.12 2.28
CA LYS A 39 -9.91 16.67 1.58
C LYS A 39 -10.57 15.64 0.68
N TRP A 40 -9.79 14.88 -0.09
CA TRP A 40 -10.34 13.80 -0.92
C TRP A 40 -11.12 12.77 -0.10
N GLN A 41 -10.54 12.29 1.01
CA GLN A 41 -11.20 11.32 1.88
C GLN A 41 -12.42 11.90 2.59
N SER A 42 -12.34 13.16 3.03
CA SER A 42 -13.47 13.86 3.65
C SER A 42 -14.62 14.00 2.66
N ALA A 43 -14.36 14.49 1.44
CA ALA A 43 -15.36 14.63 0.39
C ALA A 43 -16.03 13.30 0.03
N LEU A 44 -15.26 12.20 0.00
CA LEU A 44 -15.85 10.87 -0.16
C LEU A 44 -16.77 10.52 1.02
N ASN A 45 -16.32 10.61 2.26
CA ASN A 45 -17.05 10.04 3.39
C ASN A 45 -18.26 10.85 3.83
N SER A 46 -18.14 12.18 3.92
CA SER A 46 -19.17 13.05 4.50
C SER A 46 -19.15 14.52 4.04
N GLY A 47 -18.06 14.97 3.42
CA GLY A 47 -17.85 16.36 3.02
C GLY A 47 -18.58 16.75 1.73
N PHE A 48 -19.08 15.79 0.95
CA PHE A 48 -19.89 16.02 -0.24
C PHE A 48 -21.21 15.24 -0.16
N PRO A 49 -22.38 15.87 -0.40
CA PRO A 49 -23.68 15.22 -0.33
C PRO A 49 -23.95 14.41 -1.61
N TRP A 50 -23.29 13.26 -1.76
CA TRP A 50 -23.48 12.36 -2.89
C TRP A 50 -24.94 11.96 -3.10
N GLN A 51 -25.42 11.97 -4.35
CA GLN A 51 -26.74 11.45 -4.73
C GLN A 51 -26.89 9.94 -4.45
N GLY A 52 -25.78 9.22 -4.41
CA GLY A 52 -25.72 7.79 -4.15
C GLY A 52 -24.54 7.37 -3.28
N THR A 53 -24.74 6.37 -2.44
CA THR A 53 -23.67 5.78 -1.63
C THR A 53 -22.90 4.66 -2.33
N SER A 54 -23.40 4.18 -3.48
CA SER A 54 -22.77 3.14 -4.29
C SER A 54 -22.12 3.73 -5.54
N ASN A 55 -20.93 3.25 -5.88
CA ASN A 55 -20.20 3.68 -7.09
C ASN A 55 -20.07 5.21 -7.20
N ARG A 56 -19.51 5.85 -6.16
CA ARG A 56 -19.27 7.31 -6.14
C ARG A 56 -18.42 7.70 -7.34
N SER A 57 -18.87 8.67 -8.13
CA SER A 57 -18.15 9.10 -9.34
C SER A 57 -18.53 10.53 -9.67
N LEU A 58 -17.53 11.36 -9.96
CA LEU A 58 -17.73 12.67 -10.58
C LEU A 58 -17.58 12.52 -12.09
N GLN A 59 -18.30 13.34 -12.83
CA GLN A 59 -18.23 13.39 -14.28
C GLN A 59 -18.02 14.83 -14.75
N ILE A 60 -16.97 15.07 -15.52
CA ILE A 60 -16.78 16.31 -16.28
C ILE A 60 -17.56 16.15 -17.57
N VAL A 61 -18.48 17.07 -17.85
CA VAL A 61 -19.26 17.09 -19.10
C VAL A 61 -18.93 18.36 -19.85
N PHE A 62 -18.59 18.20 -21.14
CA PHE A 62 -18.27 19.32 -22.03
C PHE A 62 -19.50 19.85 -22.73
N SER A 63 -19.54 21.17 -22.91
CA SER A 63 -20.60 21.89 -23.59
C SER A 63 -20.02 23.09 -24.35
N SER A 64 -20.78 23.65 -25.29
CA SER A 64 -20.35 24.80 -26.09
C SER A 64 -21.38 25.94 -26.11
N PRO A 65 -21.79 26.48 -24.94
CA PRO A 65 -22.73 27.58 -24.88
C PRO A 65 -22.17 28.80 -25.62
N GLY A 66 -22.91 29.32 -26.60
CA GLY A 66 -22.46 30.45 -27.43
C GLY A 66 -21.18 30.18 -28.23
N GLY A 67 -20.83 28.91 -28.48
CA GLY A 67 -19.62 28.51 -29.21
C GLY A 67 -18.34 28.46 -28.36
N VAL A 68 -18.40 28.77 -27.07
CA VAL A 68 -17.24 28.71 -26.16
C VAL A 68 -17.17 27.31 -25.52
N SER A 69 -16.09 26.58 -25.77
CA SER A 69 -15.87 25.29 -25.11
C SER A 69 -15.80 25.48 -23.59
N SER A 70 -16.70 24.82 -22.88
CA SER A 70 -16.89 24.94 -21.44
C SER A 70 -17.11 23.56 -20.83
N TYR A 71 -16.81 23.42 -19.55
CA TYR A 71 -17.06 22.20 -18.80
C TYR A 71 -17.91 22.47 -17.56
N GLN A 72 -18.55 21.42 -17.06
CA GLN A 72 -19.29 21.43 -15.81
C GLN A 72 -19.12 20.06 -15.12
N LEU A 73 -19.05 20.06 -13.80
CA LEU A 73 -18.97 18.85 -12.98
C LEU A 73 -20.38 18.34 -12.67
N PHE A 74 -20.53 17.02 -12.72
CA PHE A 74 -21.74 16.29 -12.37
C PHE A 74 -21.42 15.21 -11.32
N ASP A 75 -22.32 15.01 -10.38
CA ASP A 75 -22.36 13.79 -9.57
C ASP A 75 -23.05 12.69 -10.37
N ALA A 76 -22.33 11.61 -10.66
CA ALA A 76 -22.82 10.43 -11.35
C ALA A 76 -22.88 9.19 -10.43
N SER A 77 -22.85 9.40 -9.11
CA SER A 77 -22.97 8.33 -8.12
C SER A 77 -24.34 7.65 -8.17
N THR A 78 -24.40 6.38 -7.78
CA THR A 78 -25.63 5.59 -7.90
C THR A 78 -26.15 5.17 -6.51
N PRO A 79 -27.47 5.16 -6.28
CA PRO A 79 -27.99 4.63 -5.04
C PRO A 79 -27.75 3.11 -4.97
N PRO A 80 -27.67 2.53 -3.76
CA PRO A 80 -27.52 1.08 -3.62
C PRO A 80 -28.76 0.35 -4.18
N PRO A 81 -28.58 -0.82 -4.83
CA PRO A 81 -29.70 -1.66 -5.24
C PRO A 81 -30.64 -1.94 -4.05
N PRO A 82 -31.98 -1.92 -4.23
CA PRO A 82 -32.71 -1.99 -5.49
C PRO A 82 -33.12 -0.63 -6.10
N ALA A 83 -32.64 0.49 -5.57
CA ALA A 83 -33.03 1.81 -6.09
C ALA A 83 -32.55 1.99 -7.55
N ALA A 84 -33.39 2.61 -8.38
CA ALA A 84 -33.04 2.91 -9.76
C ALA A 84 -31.91 3.95 -9.84
N ALA A 85 -31.07 3.86 -10.87
CA ALA A 85 -30.01 4.84 -11.10
C ALA A 85 -30.61 6.24 -11.32
N ALA A 86 -30.14 7.21 -10.54
CA ALA A 86 -30.50 8.61 -10.71
C ALA A 86 -29.74 9.22 -11.91
N PRO A 87 -30.33 10.18 -12.64
CA PRO A 87 -29.61 10.92 -13.67
C PRO A 87 -28.47 11.72 -13.04
N PRO A 88 -27.31 11.88 -13.71
CA PRO A 88 -26.23 12.69 -13.19
C PRO A 88 -26.67 14.12 -12.91
N GLN A 89 -26.27 14.67 -11.77
CA GLN A 89 -26.69 15.99 -11.33
C GLN A 89 -25.55 17.02 -11.38
N ALA A 90 -25.80 18.21 -11.92
CA ALA A 90 -24.81 19.27 -11.97
C ALA A 90 -24.43 19.76 -10.56
N VAL A 91 -23.13 19.85 -10.31
CA VAL A 91 -22.52 20.18 -9.01
C VAL A 91 -21.42 21.24 -9.15
N SER A 92 -21.37 21.95 -10.27
CA SER A 92 -20.56 23.15 -10.44
C SER A 92 -21.25 24.12 -11.38
N ASP A 93 -20.74 25.35 -11.47
CA ASP A 93 -21.13 26.26 -12.56
C ASP A 93 -20.46 25.82 -13.87
N VAL A 94 -20.96 26.34 -14.99
CA VAL A 94 -20.32 26.17 -16.30
C VAL A 94 -19.10 27.07 -16.36
N THR A 95 -17.93 26.48 -16.56
CA THR A 95 -16.64 27.17 -16.61
C THR A 95 -16.00 27.03 -17.98
N PRO A 96 -15.42 28.11 -18.56
CA PRO A 96 -14.69 28.03 -19.81
C PRO A 96 -13.54 27.02 -19.71
N PHE A 97 -13.34 26.24 -20.77
CA PHE A 97 -12.28 25.26 -20.87
C PHE A 97 -11.08 25.81 -21.63
N VAL A 98 -9.88 25.56 -21.10
CA VAL A 98 -8.61 25.77 -21.79
C VAL A 98 -7.81 24.48 -21.72
N ALA A 99 -7.40 23.96 -22.88
CA ALA A 99 -6.64 22.72 -22.97
C ALA A 99 -5.33 22.82 -22.18
N GLY A 100 -5.00 21.78 -21.42
CA GLY A 100 -3.81 21.72 -20.58
C GLY A 100 -3.91 22.50 -19.26
N GLN A 101 -4.98 23.27 -19.04
CA GLN A 101 -5.23 23.90 -17.74
C GLN A 101 -5.77 22.86 -16.75
N ALA A 102 -5.28 22.91 -15.51
CA ALA A 102 -5.81 22.07 -14.43
C ALA A 102 -7.26 22.45 -14.11
N ILE A 103 -8.11 21.43 -14.08
CA ILE A 103 -9.51 21.49 -13.65
C ILE A 103 -9.55 21.04 -12.19
N PRO A 104 -9.75 21.97 -11.23
CA PRO A 104 -9.91 21.59 -9.83
C PRO A 104 -11.25 20.87 -9.63
N LEU A 105 -11.23 19.82 -8.82
CA LEU A 105 -12.44 19.11 -8.40
C LEU A 105 -13.09 19.87 -7.24
N LEU A 106 -13.67 21.02 -7.58
CA LEU A 106 -14.36 21.91 -6.66
C LEU A 106 -15.85 21.92 -7.03
N THR A 107 -16.68 21.44 -6.11
CA THR A 107 -18.13 21.40 -6.32
C THR A 107 -18.83 22.48 -5.50
N LYS A 108 -19.94 22.96 -6.04
CA LYS A 108 -20.99 23.69 -5.33
C LYS A 108 -22.16 22.73 -5.15
N ALA A 109 -22.93 22.89 -4.08
CA ALA A 109 -23.92 21.89 -3.69
C ALA A 109 -24.80 21.37 -4.82
N GLN A 110 -25.18 20.12 -4.64
CA GLN A 110 -26.25 19.47 -5.36
C GLN A 110 -27.61 20.02 -4.90
N PRO A 111 -28.44 20.64 -5.77
CA PRO A 111 -29.84 20.91 -5.43
C PRO A 111 -30.56 19.61 -5.03
N PRO A 112 -31.44 19.55 -4.02
CA PRO A 112 -32.08 20.65 -3.27
C PRO A 112 -31.39 21.01 -1.95
N ALA A 113 -30.18 20.52 -1.66
CA ALA A 113 -29.47 20.81 -0.42
C ALA A 113 -28.94 22.27 -0.38
N ALA A 114 -28.70 22.79 0.83
CA ALA A 114 -28.08 24.11 1.02
C ALA A 114 -26.70 24.18 0.32
N PRO A 115 -26.28 25.34 -0.22
CA PRO A 115 -25.01 25.51 -0.91
C PRO A 115 -23.81 25.27 0.01
N LEU A 116 -23.35 24.02 0.08
CA LEU A 116 -22.03 23.63 0.55
C LEU A 116 -21.05 23.64 -0.63
N THR A 117 -19.96 24.36 -0.47
CA THR A 117 -18.81 24.26 -1.39
C THR A 117 -17.91 23.16 -0.86
N THR A 118 -17.62 22.15 -1.69
CA THR A 118 -16.73 21.05 -1.32
C THR A 118 -15.51 21.05 -2.22
N ASP A 119 -14.35 21.25 -1.62
CA ASP A 119 -13.05 21.08 -2.27
C ASP A 119 -12.58 19.64 -2.05
N PHE A 120 -12.43 18.89 -3.14
CA PHE A 120 -11.94 17.51 -3.09
C PHE A 120 -10.41 17.43 -2.93
N GLY A 121 -9.70 18.56 -2.96
CA GLY A 121 -8.23 18.58 -2.85
C GLY A 121 -7.55 17.85 -4.01
N ALA A 122 -8.21 17.76 -5.16
CA ALA A 122 -7.75 17.02 -6.32
C ALA A 122 -8.04 17.80 -7.60
N GLN A 123 -7.28 17.52 -8.64
CA GLN A 123 -7.44 18.15 -9.95
C GLN A 123 -7.13 17.16 -11.06
N VAL A 124 -7.62 17.45 -12.26
CA VAL A 124 -7.31 16.71 -13.48
C VAL A 124 -6.91 17.68 -14.58
N VAL A 125 -6.17 17.20 -15.56
CA VAL A 125 -5.80 17.96 -16.76
C VAL A 125 -6.41 17.25 -17.97
N ILE A 126 -7.01 18.02 -18.87
CA ILE A 126 -7.51 17.51 -20.14
C ILE A 126 -6.76 18.23 -21.26
N GLU A 127 -6.08 17.44 -22.09
CA GLU A 127 -5.43 17.91 -23.32
C GLU A 127 -6.34 17.70 -24.53
N GLY A 128 -6.04 18.41 -25.63
CA GLY A 128 -6.83 18.34 -26.85
C GLY A 128 -8.12 19.16 -26.80
N THR A 129 -9.04 18.88 -27.71
CA THR A 129 -10.30 19.61 -27.88
C THR A 129 -11.48 18.64 -27.74
N PRO A 130 -12.06 18.52 -26.54
CA PRO A 130 -13.31 17.81 -26.34
C PRO A 130 -14.44 18.45 -27.16
N ALA A 131 -15.28 17.62 -27.75
CA ALA A 131 -16.52 18.01 -28.38
C ALA A 131 -17.62 18.22 -27.32
N ALA A 132 -18.65 18.98 -27.68
CA ALA A 132 -19.81 19.14 -26.81
C ALA A 132 -20.52 17.78 -26.62
N GLY A 133 -20.82 17.44 -25.37
CA GLY A 133 -21.36 16.15 -24.97
C GLY A 133 -20.31 15.13 -24.52
N ASP A 134 -19.02 15.39 -24.77
CA ASP A 134 -17.94 14.52 -24.28
C ASP A 134 -17.92 14.51 -22.75
N ARG A 135 -17.58 13.34 -22.19
CA ARG A 135 -17.60 13.14 -20.75
C ARG A 135 -16.35 12.43 -20.27
N PHE A 136 -15.86 12.84 -19.11
CA PHE A 136 -14.74 12.17 -18.42
C PHE A 136 -15.15 11.85 -17.00
N SER A 137 -14.97 10.60 -16.59
CA SER A 137 -15.32 10.16 -15.24
C SER A 137 -14.10 10.22 -14.33
N ILE A 138 -14.35 10.54 -13.05
CA ILE A 138 -13.40 10.46 -11.96
C ILE A 138 -14.05 9.63 -10.85
N ALA A 139 -13.54 8.43 -10.64
CA ALA A 139 -14.05 7.49 -9.64
C ALA A 139 -12.97 7.15 -8.60
N PRO A 140 -13.33 6.89 -7.34
CA PRO A 140 -12.39 6.38 -6.34
C PRO A 140 -11.65 5.14 -6.84
N GLY A 141 -10.35 5.10 -6.58
CA GLY A 141 -9.47 4.07 -7.10
C GLY A 141 -9.80 2.73 -6.46
N GLY A 142 -10.09 1.75 -7.32
CA GLY A 142 -10.24 0.35 -6.93
C GLY A 142 -8.89 -0.35 -6.77
N ASN A 143 -8.98 -1.61 -6.36
CA ASN A 143 -7.87 -2.55 -6.49
C ASN A 143 -8.09 -3.38 -7.76
N LYS A 144 -7.07 -3.46 -8.60
CA LYS A 144 -7.06 -4.30 -9.80
C LYS A 144 -5.86 -5.23 -9.78
N SER A 145 -6.04 -6.39 -10.42
CA SER A 145 -4.97 -7.35 -10.65
C SER A 145 -4.07 -6.92 -11.80
N VAL A 146 -2.77 -7.21 -11.72
CA VAL A 146 -1.86 -7.06 -12.87
C VAL A 146 -2.32 -7.89 -14.07
N PHE A 147 -2.91 -9.06 -13.82
CA PHE A 147 -3.40 -9.94 -14.89
C PHE A 147 -4.62 -9.35 -15.58
N GLN A 148 -5.51 -8.72 -14.81
CA GLN A 148 -6.65 -7.99 -15.37
C GLN A 148 -6.18 -6.80 -16.20
N THR A 149 -5.21 -6.02 -15.70
CA THR A 149 -4.61 -4.90 -16.44
C THR A 149 -4.00 -5.38 -17.77
N MET A 150 -3.29 -6.52 -17.75
CA MET A 150 -2.73 -7.12 -18.96
C MET A 150 -3.81 -7.59 -19.95
N GLN A 151 -4.91 -8.18 -19.45
CA GLN A 151 -6.04 -8.58 -20.29
C GLN A 151 -6.73 -7.38 -20.94
N GLU A 152 -6.92 -6.29 -20.20
CA GLU A 152 -7.51 -5.05 -20.72
C GLU A 152 -6.61 -4.43 -21.80
N VAL A 153 -5.29 -4.42 -21.61
CA VAL A 153 -4.33 -3.96 -22.63
C VAL A 153 -4.36 -4.84 -23.87
N ILE A 154 -4.40 -6.16 -23.72
CA ILE A 154 -4.52 -7.08 -24.87
C ILE A 154 -5.84 -6.83 -25.61
N GLY A 155 -6.94 -6.61 -24.88
CA GLY A 155 -8.23 -6.26 -25.45
C GLY A 155 -8.17 -4.95 -26.23
N LEU A 156 -7.54 -3.92 -25.65
CA LEU A 156 -7.35 -2.62 -26.28
C LEU A 156 -6.51 -2.71 -27.55
N LEU A 157 -5.39 -3.44 -27.52
CA LEU A 157 -4.52 -3.63 -28.69
C LEU A 157 -5.17 -4.40 -29.83
N ARG A 158 -6.27 -5.11 -29.56
CA ARG A 158 -7.08 -5.81 -30.56
C ARG A 158 -8.28 -5.00 -31.03
N SER A 159 -8.53 -3.82 -30.45
CA SER A 159 -9.67 -3.01 -30.82
C SER A 159 -9.46 -2.35 -32.19
N PRO A 160 -10.51 -2.25 -33.02
CA PRO A 160 -10.42 -1.65 -34.34
C PRO A 160 -10.30 -0.11 -34.24
N LEU A 161 -9.50 0.51 -35.13
CA LEU A 161 -9.13 1.93 -35.10
C LEU A 161 -9.72 2.71 -36.29
N ASP A 162 -11.03 2.57 -36.44
CA ASP A 162 -11.76 2.89 -37.68
C ASP A 162 -12.11 4.37 -37.81
N SER A 163 -12.02 5.14 -36.73
CA SER A 163 -12.38 6.56 -36.66
C SER A 163 -11.36 7.37 -35.86
N SER A 164 -11.38 8.70 -35.99
CA SER A 164 -10.57 9.58 -35.14
C SER A 164 -10.93 9.42 -33.67
N ALA A 165 -12.22 9.32 -33.36
CA ALA A 165 -12.72 9.07 -32.01
C ALA A 165 -12.17 7.76 -31.42
N ALA A 166 -12.16 6.67 -32.20
CA ALA A 166 -11.58 5.40 -31.77
C ALA A 166 -10.08 5.51 -31.47
N ARG A 167 -9.34 6.29 -32.26
CA ARG A 167 -7.89 6.54 -32.04
C ARG A 167 -7.64 7.38 -30.79
N THR A 168 -8.46 8.42 -30.55
CA THR A 168 -8.39 9.21 -29.31
C THR A 168 -8.67 8.32 -28.09
N ALA A 169 -9.76 7.54 -28.12
CA ALA A 169 -10.11 6.61 -27.05
C ALA A 169 -8.98 5.60 -26.80
N PHE A 170 -8.45 4.99 -27.86
CA PHE A 170 -7.31 4.08 -27.77
C PHE A 170 -6.10 4.72 -27.09
N SER A 171 -5.72 5.94 -27.47
CA SER A 171 -4.58 6.63 -26.86
C SER A 171 -4.80 6.97 -25.39
N GLY A 172 -6.02 7.36 -25.01
CA GLY A 172 -6.38 7.66 -23.62
C GLY A 172 -6.41 6.42 -22.73
N GLU A 173 -7.03 5.33 -23.20
CA GLU A 173 -7.06 4.06 -22.49
C GLU A 173 -5.64 3.45 -22.36
N LEU A 174 -4.83 3.53 -23.42
CA LEU A 174 -3.44 3.06 -23.37
C LEU A 174 -2.62 3.85 -22.34
N ALA A 175 -2.76 5.18 -22.30
CA ALA A 175 -2.12 6.01 -21.28
C ALA A 175 -2.58 5.62 -19.85
N GLY A 176 -3.88 5.33 -19.67
CA GLY A 176 -4.41 4.83 -18.40
C GLY A 176 -3.79 3.48 -17.99
N HIS A 177 -3.70 2.54 -18.92
CA HIS A 177 -3.10 1.23 -18.64
C HIS A 177 -1.59 1.29 -18.37
N LEU A 178 -0.84 2.14 -19.07
CA LEU A 178 0.59 2.35 -18.80
C LEU A 178 0.82 2.85 -17.38
N ARG A 179 -0.01 3.79 -16.89
CA ARG A 179 0.07 4.26 -15.51
C ARG A 179 -0.32 3.18 -14.49
N ASN A 180 -1.29 2.33 -14.82
CA ASN A 180 -1.57 1.15 -13.99
C ASN A 180 -0.35 0.21 -13.90
N PHE A 181 0.44 0.06 -14.98
CA PHE A 181 1.71 -0.67 -14.92
C PHE A 181 2.77 0.02 -14.05
N ASP A 182 2.87 1.35 -14.08
CA ASP A 182 3.76 2.09 -13.18
C ASP A 182 3.39 1.80 -11.71
N GLN A 183 2.08 1.74 -11.41
CA GLN A 183 1.59 1.42 -10.08
C GLN A 183 1.83 -0.06 -9.70
N VAL A 184 1.81 -0.99 -10.66
CA VAL A 184 2.27 -2.37 -10.48
C VAL A 184 3.75 -2.38 -10.10
N GLN A 185 4.60 -1.67 -10.84
CA GLN A 185 6.03 -1.60 -10.60
C GLN A 185 6.33 -1.03 -9.20
N ALA A 186 5.70 0.10 -8.84
CA ALA A 186 5.84 0.69 -7.51
C ALA A 186 5.42 -0.28 -6.40
N ASN A 187 4.36 -1.07 -6.62
CA ASN A 187 3.92 -2.08 -5.67
C ASN A 187 4.94 -3.23 -5.51
N VAL A 188 5.54 -3.71 -6.60
CA VAL A 188 6.60 -4.73 -6.55
C VAL A 188 7.82 -4.19 -5.80
N SER A 189 8.25 -2.96 -6.09
CA SER A 189 9.37 -2.33 -5.38
C SER A 189 9.11 -2.19 -3.88
N ARG A 190 7.90 -1.78 -3.47
CA ARG A 190 7.51 -1.73 -2.05
C ARG A 190 7.65 -3.09 -1.36
N VAL A 191 7.28 -4.17 -2.05
CA VAL A 191 7.37 -5.51 -1.48
C VAL A 191 8.79 -6.04 -1.46
N GLN A 192 9.61 -5.75 -2.46
CA GLN A 192 11.05 -6.03 -2.40
C GLN A 192 11.72 -5.31 -1.22
N ALA A 193 11.39 -4.03 -0.99
CA ALA A 193 11.88 -3.28 0.16
C ALA A 193 11.43 -3.92 1.48
N SER A 194 10.18 -4.37 1.58
CA SER A 194 9.68 -5.08 2.77
C SER A 194 10.40 -6.42 3.00
N VAL A 195 10.67 -7.18 1.94
CA VAL A 195 11.46 -8.42 2.03
C VAL A 195 12.89 -8.11 2.49
N GLY A 196 13.53 -7.09 1.94
CA GLY A 196 14.86 -6.65 2.37
C GLY A 196 14.92 -6.26 3.86
N ALA A 197 13.93 -5.50 4.34
CA ALA A 197 13.82 -5.17 5.76
C ALA A 197 13.64 -6.40 6.65
N ARG A 198 12.90 -7.42 6.18
CA ARG A 198 12.75 -8.71 6.89
C ARG A 198 14.04 -9.51 6.91
N LEU A 199 14.78 -9.54 5.81
CA LEU A 199 16.10 -10.19 5.76
C LEU A 199 17.07 -9.55 6.75
N GLN A 200 17.12 -8.21 6.80
CA GLN A 200 17.93 -7.49 7.79
C GLN A 200 17.54 -7.84 9.24
N ALA A 201 16.25 -7.99 9.52
CA ALA A 201 15.78 -8.41 10.84
C ALA A 201 16.19 -9.85 11.16
N LEU A 202 16.15 -10.76 10.18
CA LEU A 202 16.61 -12.14 10.34
C LEU A 202 18.12 -12.24 10.57
N ASP A 203 18.93 -11.44 9.85
CA ASP A 203 20.37 -11.36 10.07
C ASP A 203 20.69 -10.86 11.48
N GLY A 204 19.95 -9.85 11.95
CA GLY A 204 20.03 -9.37 13.33
C GLY A 204 19.68 -10.47 14.35
N LEU A 205 18.62 -11.24 14.11
CA LEU A 205 18.23 -12.35 14.98
C LEU A 205 19.27 -13.47 14.99
N SER A 206 19.85 -13.80 13.83
CA SER A 206 20.91 -14.81 13.71
C SER A 206 22.15 -14.42 14.51
N ASN A 207 22.60 -13.17 14.39
CA ASN A 207 23.74 -12.65 15.16
C ASN A 207 23.49 -12.69 16.68
N ASN A 208 22.28 -12.34 17.12
CA ASN A 208 21.91 -12.46 18.53
C ASN A 208 21.89 -13.92 18.99
N SER A 209 21.36 -14.84 18.16
CA SER A 209 21.34 -16.27 18.47
C SER A 209 22.76 -16.83 18.64
N ALA A 210 23.71 -16.43 17.78
CA ALA A 210 25.10 -16.83 17.90
C ALA A 210 25.75 -16.30 19.20
N ALA A 211 25.44 -15.05 19.57
CA ALA A 211 25.92 -14.49 20.84
C ALA A 211 25.34 -15.22 22.06
N VAL A 212 24.06 -15.60 22.01
CA VAL A 212 23.40 -16.40 23.06
C VAL A 212 24.00 -17.79 23.15
N ASP A 213 24.31 -18.45 22.03
CA ASP A 213 24.95 -19.76 22.02
C ASP A 213 26.33 -19.73 22.69
N VAL A 214 27.16 -18.73 22.37
CA VAL A 214 28.46 -18.51 23.05
C VAL A 214 28.26 -18.31 24.55
N LYS A 215 27.23 -17.58 24.98
CA LYS A 215 26.93 -17.39 26.41
C LYS A 215 26.55 -18.71 27.08
N TYR A 216 25.75 -19.54 26.44
CA TYR A 216 25.41 -20.86 26.97
C TYR A 216 26.62 -21.80 27.02
N GLN A 217 27.48 -21.79 26.01
CA GLN A 217 28.74 -22.55 26.03
C GLN A 217 29.63 -22.12 27.19
N GLN A 218 29.75 -20.81 27.44
CA GLN A 218 30.56 -20.30 28.55
C GLN A 218 29.96 -20.65 29.90
N SER A 219 28.64 -20.51 30.08
CA SER A 219 27.96 -20.95 31.30
C SER A 219 28.06 -22.47 31.52
N LEU A 220 28.05 -23.27 30.45
CA LEU A 220 28.28 -24.72 30.55
C LEU A 220 29.72 -25.02 30.96
N SER A 221 30.71 -24.35 30.37
CA SER A 221 32.13 -24.46 30.78
C SER A 221 32.28 -24.13 32.26
N ASP A 222 31.76 -22.98 32.72
CA ASP A 222 31.84 -22.56 34.12
C ASP A 222 31.18 -23.56 35.09
N LEU A 223 30.15 -24.29 34.65
CA LEU A 223 29.46 -25.32 35.44
C LEU A 223 30.13 -26.70 35.38
N GLN A 224 30.74 -27.05 34.24
CA GLN A 224 31.25 -28.39 33.94
C GLN A 224 32.75 -28.52 34.14
N ASP A 225 33.50 -27.42 34.01
CA ASP A 225 34.88 -27.32 34.44
C ASP A 225 34.90 -27.53 35.96
N LEU A 226 34.98 -28.80 36.36
CA LEU A 226 35.43 -29.19 37.68
C LEU A 226 36.69 -28.37 37.90
N ASP A 227 36.75 -27.57 38.96
CA ASP A 227 37.97 -26.88 39.34
C ASP A 227 39.00 -27.97 39.69
N TYR A 228 39.67 -28.52 38.66
CA TYR A 228 40.54 -29.67 38.77
C TYR A 228 41.68 -29.35 39.74
N ALA A 229 42.09 -28.09 39.83
CA ALA A 229 43.06 -27.62 40.79
C ALA A 229 42.55 -27.75 42.23
N LYS A 230 41.30 -27.35 42.50
CA LYS A 230 40.66 -27.53 43.80
C LYS A 230 40.33 -28.99 44.10
N ALA A 231 39.80 -29.74 43.15
CA ALA A 231 39.49 -31.16 43.29
C ALA A 231 40.76 -32.00 43.54
N ILE A 232 41.86 -31.72 42.84
CA ILE A 232 43.16 -32.34 43.09
C ILE A 232 43.70 -31.91 44.47
N SER A 233 43.63 -30.63 44.83
CA SER A 233 44.09 -30.16 46.15
C SER A 233 43.31 -30.80 47.30
N ASP A 234 41.98 -30.91 47.17
CA ASP A 234 41.12 -31.55 48.16
C ASP A 234 41.37 -33.06 48.22
N PHE A 235 41.56 -33.71 47.07
CA PHE A 235 41.94 -35.12 47.01
C PHE A 235 43.30 -35.38 47.65
N THR A 236 44.32 -34.58 47.34
CA THR A 236 45.65 -34.66 47.95
C THR A 236 45.58 -34.41 49.46
N ARG A 237 44.77 -33.45 49.93
CA ARG A 237 44.55 -33.24 51.37
C ARG A 237 43.89 -34.44 52.03
N GLN A 238 42.89 -35.04 51.40
CA GLN A 238 42.24 -36.24 51.91
C GLN A 238 43.20 -37.43 51.95
N GLN A 239 44.04 -37.60 50.93
CA GLN A 239 45.07 -38.63 50.87
C GLN A 239 46.12 -38.46 51.99
N ILE A 240 46.64 -37.24 52.18
CA ILE A 240 47.59 -36.93 53.26
C ILE A 240 46.96 -37.18 54.64
N SER A 241 45.69 -36.78 54.83
CA SER A 241 44.96 -37.01 56.07
C SER A 241 44.77 -38.50 56.35
N LEU A 242 44.42 -39.29 55.32
CA LEU A 242 44.28 -40.74 55.42
C LEU A 242 45.61 -41.41 55.76
N GLU A 243 46.71 -41.03 55.11
CA GLU A 243 48.05 -41.54 55.42
C GLU A 243 48.48 -41.19 56.85
N ALA A 244 48.22 -39.96 57.29
CA ALA A 244 48.51 -39.53 58.66
C ALA A 244 47.67 -40.29 59.68
N ALA A 245 46.38 -40.52 59.41
CA ALA A 245 45.50 -41.32 60.25
C ALA A 245 45.96 -42.79 60.32
N GLN A 246 46.35 -43.40 59.18
CA GLN A 246 46.89 -44.75 59.14
C GLN A 246 48.20 -44.88 59.92
N LYS A 247 49.15 -43.95 59.74
CA LYS A 247 50.40 -43.91 60.53
C LYS A 247 50.12 -43.74 62.01
N SER A 248 49.24 -42.80 62.38
CA SER A 248 48.88 -42.55 63.78
C SER A 248 48.20 -43.76 64.40
N PHE A 249 47.32 -44.43 63.66
CA PHE A 249 46.70 -45.68 64.09
C PHE A 249 47.75 -46.77 64.32
N VAL A 250 48.71 -46.97 63.40
CA VAL A 250 49.82 -47.94 63.57
C VAL A 250 50.69 -47.59 64.78
N THR A 251 51.02 -46.32 65.00
CA THR A 251 51.82 -45.89 66.16
C THR A 251 51.04 -46.09 67.47
N VAL A 252 49.76 -45.74 67.52
CA VAL A 252 48.92 -45.92 68.72
C VAL A 252 48.62 -47.39 68.99
N SER A 253 48.37 -48.20 67.96
CA SER A 253 48.21 -49.66 68.10
C SER A 253 49.53 -50.37 68.45
N GLY A 254 50.68 -49.82 68.08
CA GLY A 254 51.99 -50.26 68.57
C GLY A 254 52.33 -49.82 70.00
N LEU A 255 51.70 -48.76 70.51
CA LEU A 255 51.80 -48.30 71.90
C LEU A 255 50.73 -48.92 72.82
N SER A 256 49.65 -49.44 72.23
CA SER A 256 48.58 -50.14 72.94
C SER A 256 48.99 -51.57 73.25
N LEU A 257 49.49 -51.76 74.47
CA LEU A 257 49.28 -52.97 75.28
C LEU A 257 50.07 -54.25 74.96
N PHE A 258 51.19 -54.19 74.22
CA PHE A 258 52.15 -55.33 74.14
C PHE A 258 53.61 -54.97 74.48
N ASN A 259 53.90 -53.72 74.83
CA ASN A 259 55.24 -53.30 75.27
C ASN A 259 55.33 -52.99 76.78
N TYR A 260 54.30 -53.33 77.56
CA TYR A 260 54.33 -53.14 79.02
C TYR A 260 53.96 -54.39 79.86
N LEU A 261 53.79 -55.54 79.21
CA LEU A 261 53.81 -56.86 79.87
C LEU A 261 54.70 -57.79 79.04
#